data_AF-A0A9I9EDT4-F1
#
_entry.id   AF-A0A9I9EDT4-F1
#
_cell.length_a   1.000
_cell.length_b   1.000
_cell.length_c   1.000
_cell.angle_alpha   90.00
_cell.angle_beta   90.00
_cell.angle_gamma   90.00
#
_symmetry.space_group_name_H-M   'P 1'
#
loop_
_entity.id
_entity.type
_entity.pdbx_description
1 polymer ?
#
loop_
_entity_poly.entity_id
_entity_poly.type
_entity_poly.pdbx_seq_one_letter_code
_entity_poly.pdbx_strand_id
1 'polypeptide(L)'
;MGSLQTAAELLHCMPDIACFAKLMIGGIIPLSATLASNSVFESFIGDSKALLHGHLYSAHALGCTVAVKSIKWFKDPQTNLNIIS
;
A
#
# COMPACT_ATOMS: atom_id res chain seq x y z
N MET A 1 4.21 -1.41 22.07
CA MET A 1 4.25 -0.19 21.22
C MET A 1 5.36 -0.46 20.21
N GLY A 2 5.03 -1.09 19.07
CA GLY A 2 6.07 -1.68 18.20
C GLY A 2 5.54 -2.49 17.02
N SER A 3 4.36 -2.18 16.48
CA SER A 3 3.86 -2.80 15.24
C SER A 3 3.78 -1.75 14.13
N LEU A 4 4.07 -2.14 12.89
CA LEU A 4 3.85 -1.28 11.72
C LEU A 4 2.35 -0.94 11.64
N GLN A 5 2.01 0.31 11.95
CA GLN A 5 0.64 0.81 11.92
C GLN A 5 0.44 1.81 10.78
N THR A 6 -0.75 1.79 10.20
CA THR A 6 -1.19 2.82 9.25
C THR A 6 -1.77 4.02 10.00
N ALA A 7 -1.83 5.18 9.35
CA ALA A 7 -2.50 6.35 9.91
C ALA A 7 -3.98 6.09 10.24
N ALA A 8 -4.65 5.22 9.45
CA ALA A 8 -6.03 4.84 9.69
C ALA A 8 -6.21 4.11 11.03
N GLU A 9 -5.29 3.22 11.37
CA GLU A 9 -5.29 2.51 12.65
C GLU A 9 -4.99 3.46 13.82
N LEU A 10 -4.00 4.35 13.67
CA LEU A 10 -3.61 5.32 14.70
C LEU A 10 -4.71 6.32 15.02
N LEU A 11 -5.43 6.78 13.99
CA LEU A 11 -6.48 7.78 14.11
C LEU A 11 -7.86 7.16 14.33
N HIS A 12 -7.97 5.83 14.37
CA HIS A 12 -9.24 5.10 14.40
C HIS A 12 -10.22 5.58 13.33
N CYS A 13 -9.71 5.90 12.15
CA CYS A 13 -10.46 6.51 11.05
C CYS A 13 -10.14 5.76 9.75
N MET A 14 -11.11 5.04 9.21
CA MET A 14 -10.95 4.27 7.98
C MET A 14 -11.36 5.13 6.78
N PRO A 15 -10.41 5.51 5.90
CA PRO A 15 -10.73 6.32 4.73
C PRO A 15 -11.29 5.45 3.59
N ASP A 16 -12.15 6.05 2.75
CA ASP A 16 -12.61 5.41 1.51
C ASP A 16 -11.52 5.33 0.44
N ILE A 17 -10.50 6.20 0.50
CA ILE A 17 -9.36 6.20 -0.41
C ILE A 17 -8.09 6.41 0.41
N ALA A 18 -7.08 5.56 0.20
CA ALA A 18 -5.79 5.66 0.88
C ALA A 18 -4.63 5.50 -0.12
N CYS A 19 -3.57 6.31 0.03
CA CYS A 19 -2.41 6.28 -0.86
C CYS A 19 -1.14 5.89 -0.09
N PHE A 20 -0.42 4.91 -0.61
CA PHE A 20 0.83 4.39 -0.06
C PHE A 20 1.94 4.49 -1.11
N ALA A 21 3.14 4.86 -0.67
CA ALA A 21 4.34 5.02 -1.50
C ALA A 21 5.56 4.95 -0.56
N LYS A 22 6.64 5.70 -0.85
CA LYS A 22 7.78 5.95 0.06
C LYS A 22 8.26 4.67 0.78
N LEU A 23 8.00 4.57 2.09
CA LEU A 23 8.42 3.44 2.93
C LEU A 23 7.89 2.10 2.44
N MET A 24 6.75 2.07 1.75
CA MET A 24 6.19 0.84 1.17
C MET A 24 7.21 0.10 0.29
N ILE A 25 8.16 0.79 -0.32
CA ILE A 25 9.15 0.27 -1.27
C ILE A 25 10.58 0.43 -0.75
N GLY A 26 10.75 0.79 0.54
CA GLY A 26 12.05 1.02 1.15
C GLY A 26 12.91 2.09 0.46
N GLY A 27 12.34 2.95 -0.39
CA GLY A 27 13.07 3.97 -1.15
C GLY A 27 13.91 3.44 -2.33
N ILE A 28 13.72 2.19 -2.76
CA ILE A 28 14.60 1.55 -3.75
C ILE A 28 14.12 1.78 -5.20
N ILE A 29 12.82 1.61 -5.46
CA ILE A 29 12.22 1.68 -6.80
C ILE A 29 10.91 2.46 -6.73
N PRO A 30 10.55 3.27 -7.75
CA PRO A 30 9.27 3.96 -7.78
C PRO A 30 8.08 2.99 -7.85
N LEU A 31 7.19 3.05 -6.87
CA LEU A 31 5.86 2.46 -6.90
C LEU A 31 4.97 3.20 -5.89
N SER A 32 3.68 3.30 -6.21
CA SER A 32 2.65 3.72 -5.27
C SER A 32 1.43 2.80 -5.42
N ALA A 33 0.61 2.74 -4.37
CA ALA A 33 -0.64 2.02 -4.34
C ALA A 33 -1.74 2.95 -3.82
N THR A 34 -2.81 3.08 -4.57
CA THR A 34 -4.04 3.74 -4.13
C THR A 34 -5.07 2.65 -3.85
N LEU A 35 -5.47 2.50 -2.59
CA LEU A 35 -6.56 1.63 -2.18
C LEU A 35 -7.86 2.42 -2.18
N ALA A 36 -8.94 1.72 -2.50
CA ALA A 36 -10.30 2.22 -2.44
C ALA A 36 -11.15 1.27 -1.59
N SER A 37 -12.14 1.79 -0.89
CA SER A 37 -13.17 0.97 -0.25
C SER A 37 -13.98 0.22 -1.31
N ASN A 38 -14.62 -0.87 -0.89
CA ASN A 38 -15.43 -1.67 -1.81
C ASN A 38 -16.53 -0.83 -2.46
N SER A 39 -17.21 0.05 -1.71
CA SER A 39 -18.23 0.95 -2.26
C SER A 39 -17.71 1.82 -3.40
N VAL A 40 -16.48 2.33 -3.28
CA VAL A 40 -15.82 3.11 -4.34
C VAL A 40 -15.42 2.21 -5.51
N PHE A 41 -14.82 1.05 -5.26
CA PHE A 41 -14.43 0.11 -6.32
C PHE A 41 -15.64 -0.37 -7.15
N GLU A 42 -16.73 -0.77 -6.48
CA GLU A 42 -17.96 -1.25 -7.11
C GLU A 42 -18.63 -0.18 -8.00
N SER A 43 -18.38 1.11 -7.74
CA SER A 43 -18.88 2.19 -8.62
C SER A 43 -18.34 2.10 -10.04
N PHE A 44 -17.21 1.40 -10.23
CA PHE A 44 -16.57 1.16 -11.53
C PHE A 44 -16.94 -0.20 -12.16
N ILE A 45 -17.81 -1.00 -11.54
CA ILE A 45 -18.25 -2.30 -12.06
C ILE A 45 -19.61 -2.15 -12.77
N GLY A 46 -19.73 -2.71 -13.97
CA GLY A 46 -20.98 -2.75 -14.75
C GLY A 46 -20.80 -2.36 -16.21
N ASP A 47 -21.86 -2.48 -17.00
CA ASP A 47 -21.82 -2.19 -18.44
C ASP A 47 -21.37 -0.76 -18.71
N SER A 48 -20.28 -0.61 -19.48
CA SER A 48 -19.65 0.67 -19.82
C SER A 48 -19.09 1.48 -18.63
N LYS A 49 -18.93 0.87 -17.44
CA LYS A 49 -18.24 1.48 -16.30
C LYS A 49 -16.87 0.84 -16.12
N ALA A 50 -15.85 1.68 -15.96
CA ALA A 50 -14.49 1.26 -15.67
C ALA A 50 -13.68 2.45 -15.13
N LEU A 51 -12.65 2.16 -14.34
CA LEU A 51 -11.61 3.13 -14.04
C LEU A 51 -10.66 3.24 -15.24
N LEU A 52 -10.89 4.22 -16.11
CA LEU A 52 -10.09 4.44 -17.32
C LEU A 52 -8.78 5.20 -17.00
N HIS A 53 -7.98 4.63 -16.12
CA HIS A 53 -6.71 5.21 -15.68
C HIS A 53 -5.64 4.12 -15.51
N GLY A 54 -4.45 4.38 -16.05
CA GLY A 54 -3.31 3.47 -15.92
C GLY A 54 -2.04 4.06 -16.50
N HIS A 55 -0.91 3.58 -16.04
CA HIS A 55 0.42 3.91 -16.54
C HIS A 55 1.10 2.64 -17.05
N LEU A 56 2.07 2.78 -17.97
CA LEU A 56 2.82 1.62 -18.48
C LEU A 56 3.50 0.79 -17.37
N TYR A 57 3.88 1.46 -16.26
CA TYR A 57 4.53 0.82 -15.11
C TYR A 57 3.56 0.52 -13.96
N SER A 58 2.24 0.67 -14.16
CA SER A 58 1.25 0.24 -13.17
C SER A 58 1.44 -1.24 -12.85
N ALA A 59 1.53 -1.57 -11.56
CA ALA A 59 1.82 -2.92 -11.07
C ALA A 59 3.13 -3.54 -11.61
N HIS A 60 4.17 -2.73 -11.86
CA HIS A 60 5.47 -3.23 -12.30
C HIS A 60 6.03 -4.30 -11.35
N ALA A 61 6.34 -5.48 -11.89
CA ALA A 61 6.64 -6.68 -11.12
C ALA A 61 7.75 -6.48 -10.08
N LEU A 62 8.87 -5.86 -10.47
CA LEU A 62 9.98 -5.62 -9.55
C LEU A 62 9.61 -4.63 -8.43
N GLY A 63 8.79 -3.62 -8.74
CA GLY A 63 8.29 -2.68 -7.74
C GLY A 63 7.43 -3.41 -6.71
N CYS A 64 6.53 -4.28 -7.17
CA CYS A 64 5.68 -5.10 -6.31
C CYS A 64 6.50 -6.06 -5.44
N THR A 65 7.53 -6.71 -6.00
CA THR A 65 8.44 -7.59 -5.24
C THR A 65 9.15 -6.84 -4.13
N VAL A 66 9.70 -5.66 -4.43
CA VAL A 66 10.36 -4.81 -3.42
C VAL A 66 9.36 -4.38 -2.37
N ALA A 67 8.14 -3.98 -2.76
CA ALA A 67 7.13 -3.55 -1.81
C ALA A 67 6.74 -4.65 -0.82
N VAL A 68 6.49 -5.87 -1.32
CA VAL A 68 6.21 -7.04 -0.46
C VAL A 68 7.36 -7.32 0.49
N LYS A 69 8.61 -7.28 0.01
CA LYS A 69 9.78 -7.54 0.85
C LYS A 69 9.99 -6.44 1.89
N SER A 70 9.77 -5.19 1.51
CA SER A 70 9.90 -4.02 2.40
C SER A 70 8.87 -4.06 3.51
N ILE A 71 7.58 -4.28 3.19
CA ILE A 71 6.52 -4.41 4.21
C ILE A 71 6.81 -5.57 5.16
N LYS A 72 7.29 -6.72 4.66
CA LYS A 72 7.68 -7.85 5.50
C LYS A 72 8.81 -7.48 6.46
N TRP A 73 9.85 -6.82 5.96
CA TRP A 73 10.98 -6.37 6.79
C TRP A 73 10.55 -5.34 7.85
N PHE A 74 9.66 -4.40 7.51
CA PHE A 74 9.08 -3.46 8.47
C PHE A 74 8.18 -4.09 9.54
N LYS A 75 7.83 -5.37 9.42
CA LYS A 75 7.05 -6.11 10.42
C LYS A 75 7.88 -7.13 11.19
N ASP A 76 9.15 -7.31 10.84
CA ASP A 76 9.99 -8.37 11.37
C ASP A 76 11.00 -7.81 12.40
N PRO A 77 10.78 -8.05 13.71
CA PRO A 77 11.69 -7.57 14.75
C PRO A 77 13.04 -8.30 14.78
N GLN A 78 13.16 -9.48 14.13
CA GLN A 78 14.45 -10.19 14.04
C GLN A 78 15.38 -9.52 13.03
N THR A 79 14.82 -8.96 11.96
CA THR A 79 15.60 -8.35 10.87
C THR A 79 15.57 -6.83 10.88
N ASN A 80 14.67 -6.19 11.64
CA ASN A 80 14.61 -4.75 11.85
C ASN A 80 14.71 -4.40 13.35
N LEU A 81 15.94 -4.11 13.79
CA LEU A 81 16.26 -3.76 15.18
C LEU A 81 15.62 -2.46 15.69
N ASN A 82 15.04 -1.64 14.80
CA ASN A 82 14.33 -0.42 15.19
C ASN A 82 12.91 -0.71 15.69
N ILE A 83 12.41 -1.94 15.50
CA ILE A 83 11.12 -2.39 16.01
C ILE A 83 11.38 -2.94 17.41
N ILE A 84 11.25 -2.08 18.43
CA ILE A 84 11.38 -2.48 19.83
C ILE A 84 10.13 -3.28 20.20
N SER A 85 10.32 -4.52 20.67
CA SER A 85 9.26 -5.39 21.21
C SER A 85 8.68 -4.84 22.50
#